data_AF-D3B8S2-F1
#
_entry.id   AF-D3B8S2-F1
#
_cell.length_a   1.000
_cell.length_b   1.000
_cell.length_c   1.000
_cell.angle_alpha   90.00
_cell.angle_beta   90.00
_cell.angle_gamma   90.00
#
_symmetry.space_group_name_H-M   'P 1'
#
loop_
_entity.id
_entity.type
_entity.pdbx_description
1 polymer ?
#
loop_
_entity_poly.entity_id
_entity_poly.type
_entity_poly.pdbx_seq_one_letter_code
_entity_poly.pdbx_strand_id
1 'polypeptide(L)'
;MTITCLNHQRSHEFICYQCNSLMCSKCISGHSKDHPDHSDQFEHIDDIKDSLSTLKLDDIIDTTVKNENDYSKNNSDSNSNNFSQINNKLKSLWESLRSSTSRYQRLSTTENEIKEHFEQLHQYLIREEHKLQRDIINDKHTITNQIDNNINHLKYLINIIMLFNKFNSSNDSNNDDKNKDSYSSNSVSTIEDTTSLYSTTTIMESIQSSSSLQSFINHSNQTLFNEHLDAFNIEELLEQHSNDTTSLLLDIIHKYNNQFNKLADAITENNNLTLSSYKLTIKQPDFNQLNSIIEQSIKLDIIESTESMNTKKQ
;
A
#
# COMPACT_ATOMS: atom_id res chain seq x y z
N MET A 1 -53.96 -16.34 -30.67
CA MET A 1 -54.58 -15.25 -31.45
C MET A 1 -53.80 -15.13 -32.75
N THR A 2 -54.40 -15.41 -33.89
CA THR A 2 -53.78 -15.19 -35.21
C THR A 2 -53.94 -13.73 -35.58
N ILE A 3 -52.82 -13.01 -35.75
CA ILE A 3 -52.82 -11.62 -36.21
C ILE A 3 -53.14 -11.65 -37.71
N THR A 4 -54.31 -11.15 -38.11
CA THR A 4 -54.78 -11.14 -39.50
C THR A 4 -54.53 -9.79 -40.17
N CYS A 5 -54.14 -9.83 -41.44
CA CYS A 5 -53.94 -8.66 -42.29
C CYS A 5 -55.29 -8.00 -42.57
N LEU A 6 -55.44 -6.73 -42.18
CA LEU A 6 -56.69 -5.97 -42.33
C LEU A 6 -57.12 -5.84 -43.81
N ASN A 7 -56.16 -5.74 -44.73
CA ASN A 7 -56.42 -5.51 -46.15
C ASN A 7 -56.80 -6.79 -46.92
N HIS A 8 -56.36 -7.95 -46.43
CA HIS A 8 -56.46 -9.21 -47.18
C HIS A 8 -57.12 -10.33 -46.40
N GLN A 9 -57.43 -10.12 -45.12
CA GLN A 9 -58.01 -11.11 -44.20
C GLN A 9 -57.22 -12.43 -44.14
N ARG A 10 -55.90 -12.36 -44.35
CA ARG A 10 -54.95 -13.49 -44.29
C ARG A 10 -54.06 -13.42 -43.06
N SER A 11 -53.49 -14.53 -42.63
CA SER A 11 -52.43 -14.56 -41.60
C SER A 11 -51.24 -13.69 -42.01
N HIS A 12 -50.63 -13.01 -41.03
CA HIS A 12 -49.27 -12.50 -41.21
C HIS A 12 -48.29 -13.66 -41.10
N GLU A 13 -47.43 -13.74 -42.10
CA GLU A 13 -46.54 -14.88 -42.36
C GLU A 13 -45.10 -14.39 -42.58
N PHE A 14 -44.90 -13.12 -42.89
CA PHE A 14 -43.59 -12.55 -43.20
C PHE A 14 -43.31 -11.33 -42.31
N ILE A 15 -42.04 -11.06 -42.06
CA ILE A 15 -41.55 -9.80 -41.50
C ILE A 15 -40.51 -9.20 -42.45
N CYS A 16 -40.60 -7.90 -42.71
CA CYS A 16 -39.49 -7.15 -43.32
C CYS A 16 -38.73 -6.43 -42.20
N TYR A 17 -37.43 -6.70 -42.08
CA TYR A 17 -36.56 -6.13 -41.04
C TYR A 17 -36.20 -4.66 -41.30
N GLN A 18 -36.17 -4.21 -42.55
CA GLN A 18 -35.95 -2.80 -42.90
C GLN A 18 -37.17 -1.94 -42.55
N CYS A 19 -38.37 -2.41 -42.88
CA CYS A 19 -39.62 -1.70 -42.56
C CYS A 19 -40.18 -2.01 -41.18
N ASN A 20 -39.61 -2.98 -40.46
CA ASN A 20 -40.14 -3.52 -39.21
C ASN A 20 -41.65 -3.81 -39.26
N SER A 21 -42.10 -4.44 -40.36
CA SER A 21 -43.53 -4.57 -40.70
C SER A 21 -43.91 -6.04 -40.94
N LEU A 22 -45.02 -6.47 -40.33
CA LEU A 22 -45.60 -7.80 -40.53
C LEU A 22 -46.47 -7.82 -41.79
N MET A 23 -46.34 -8.87 -42.60
CA MET A 23 -47.00 -8.96 -43.90
C MET A 23 -47.63 -10.34 -44.13
N CYS A 24 -48.77 -10.37 -44.81
CA CYS A 24 -49.31 -11.61 -45.38
C CYS A 24 -48.69 -11.89 -46.75
N SER A 25 -48.86 -13.12 -47.27
CA SER A 25 -48.42 -13.55 -48.60
C SER A 25 -48.79 -12.62 -49.77
N LYS A 26 -49.89 -11.85 -49.67
CA LYS A 26 -50.26 -10.86 -50.70
C LYS A 26 -49.58 -9.50 -50.51
N CYS A 27 -49.36 -9.09 -49.26
CA CYS A 27 -48.67 -7.83 -48.95
C CYS A 27 -47.19 -7.90 -49.34
N ILE A 28 -46.52 -9.03 -49.11
CA ILE A 28 -45.09 -9.17 -49.44
C ILE A 28 -44.81 -9.05 -50.94
N SER A 29 -45.70 -9.57 -51.78
CA SER A 29 -45.60 -9.47 -53.25
C SER A 29 -45.82 -8.04 -53.77
N GLY A 30 -46.55 -7.21 -53.03
CA GLY A 30 -46.64 -5.77 -53.30
C GLY A 30 -45.39 -5.05 -52.80
N HIS A 31 -45.00 -5.32 -51.55
CA HIS A 31 -43.84 -4.72 -50.91
C HIS A 31 -42.54 -4.94 -51.67
N SER A 32 -42.29 -6.15 -52.18
CA SER A 32 -41.11 -6.47 -53.00
C SER A 32 -41.06 -5.72 -54.34
N LYS A 33 -42.20 -5.26 -54.86
CA LYS A 33 -42.26 -4.41 -56.05
C LYS A 33 -42.03 -2.95 -55.71
N ASP A 34 -42.58 -2.49 -54.59
CA ASP A 34 -42.46 -1.11 -54.13
C ASP A 34 -41.08 -0.83 -53.53
N HIS A 35 -40.44 -1.84 -52.94
CA HIS A 35 -39.12 -1.79 -52.29
C HIS A 35 -38.23 -2.98 -52.71
N PRO A 36 -37.65 -2.96 -53.92
CA PRO A 36 -36.80 -4.06 -54.41
C PRO A 36 -35.53 -4.29 -53.59
N ASP A 37 -35.04 -3.26 -52.91
CA ASP A 37 -33.86 -3.26 -52.04
C ASP A 37 -34.08 -3.97 -50.69
N HIS A 38 -35.33 -4.31 -50.36
CA HIS A 38 -35.67 -5.09 -49.16
C HIS A 38 -35.73 -6.59 -49.42
N SER A 39 -35.40 -7.05 -50.63
CA SER A 39 -35.56 -8.45 -51.05
C SER A 39 -34.83 -9.46 -50.18
N ASP A 40 -33.65 -9.13 -49.68
CA ASP A 40 -32.85 -9.98 -48.80
C ASP A 40 -33.13 -9.74 -47.30
N GLN A 41 -34.15 -8.93 -46.99
CA GLN A 41 -34.43 -8.41 -45.65
C GLN A 41 -35.82 -8.76 -45.16
N PHE A 42 -36.48 -9.73 -45.78
CA PHE A 42 -37.70 -10.32 -45.25
C PHE A 42 -37.56 -11.82 -45.04
N GLU A 43 -38.21 -12.32 -43.99
CA GLU A 43 -38.20 -13.74 -43.65
C GLU A 43 -39.61 -14.24 -43.38
N HIS A 44 -39.85 -15.51 -43.75
CA HIS A 44 -41.08 -16.19 -43.38
C HIS A 44 -41.01 -16.64 -41.92
N ILE A 45 -42.16 -16.66 -41.25
CA ILE A 45 -42.26 -17.01 -39.84
C ILE A 45 -41.83 -18.45 -39.57
N ASP A 46 -42.03 -19.35 -40.52
CA ASP A 46 -41.60 -20.75 -40.36
C ASP A 46 -40.07 -20.89 -40.50
N ASP A 47 -39.42 -20.13 -41.40
CA ASP A 47 -37.96 -20.08 -41.47
C ASP A 47 -37.34 -19.52 -40.19
N ILE A 48 -37.98 -18.50 -39.59
CA ILE A 48 -37.57 -17.95 -38.29
C ILE A 48 -37.73 -19.01 -37.19
N LYS A 49 -38.87 -19.70 -37.13
CA LYS A 49 -39.12 -20.76 -36.13
C LYS A 49 -38.10 -21.88 -36.26
N ASP A 50 -37.85 -22.35 -37.49
CA ASP A 50 -36.90 -23.42 -37.76
C ASP A 50 -35.51 -22.98 -37.32
N SER A 51 -35.06 -21.80 -37.75
CA SER A 51 -33.77 -21.21 -37.36
C SER A 51 -33.59 -21.09 -35.85
N LEU A 52 -34.64 -20.68 -35.13
CA LEU A 52 -34.60 -20.56 -33.67
C LEU A 52 -34.63 -21.92 -32.97
N SER A 53 -35.36 -22.89 -33.52
CA SER A 53 -35.47 -24.24 -32.94
C SER A 53 -34.20 -25.07 -33.14
N THR A 54 -33.48 -24.83 -34.23
CA THR A 54 -32.19 -25.47 -34.54
C THR A 54 -31.00 -24.67 -34.00
N LEU A 55 -31.24 -23.50 -33.39
CA LEU A 55 -30.19 -22.66 -32.84
C LEU A 55 -29.48 -23.38 -31.69
N LYS A 56 -28.26 -23.83 -31.93
CA LYS A 56 -27.34 -24.23 -30.87
C LYS A 56 -26.45 -23.04 -30.54
N LEU A 57 -26.51 -22.55 -29.30
CA LEU A 57 -25.69 -21.41 -28.87
C LEU A 57 -24.19 -21.70 -29.04
N ASP A 58 -23.79 -22.96 -28.90
CA ASP A 58 -22.40 -23.40 -29.07
C ASP A 58 -21.87 -23.11 -30.49
N ASP A 59 -22.73 -23.21 -31.52
CA ASP A 59 -22.35 -22.96 -32.92
C ASP A 59 -22.08 -21.45 -33.20
N ILE A 60 -22.63 -20.56 -32.37
CA ILE A 60 -22.38 -19.10 -32.44
C ILE A 60 -20.99 -18.77 -31.85
N ILE A 61 -20.52 -19.58 -30.91
CA ILE A 61 -19.31 -19.31 -30.11
C ILE A 61 -18.05 -19.88 -30.80
N ASP A 62 -18.14 -21.06 -31.45
CA ASP A 62 -16.96 -21.84 -31.86
C ASP A 62 -16.44 -21.64 -33.30
N THR A 63 -17.02 -20.75 -34.11
CA THR A 63 -16.54 -20.56 -35.50
C THR A 63 -15.17 -19.86 -35.63
N THR A 64 -14.47 -19.60 -34.53
CA THR A 64 -13.15 -18.94 -34.53
C THR A 64 -11.97 -19.85 -34.18
N VAL A 65 -12.16 -21.16 -34.07
CA VAL A 65 -11.03 -22.13 -33.98
C VAL A 65 -10.99 -23.03 -35.22
N LYS A 66 -10.82 -22.44 -36.40
CA LYS A 66 -10.22 -23.16 -37.54
C LYS A 66 -8.98 -22.41 -37.99
N ASN A 67 -7.84 -22.90 -37.52
CA ASN A 67 -6.53 -22.61 -38.07
C ASN A 67 -6.58 -22.74 -39.61
N GLU A 68 -6.04 -21.76 -40.31
CA GLU A 68 -5.98 -21.65 -41.78
C GLU A 68 -5.08 -22.70 -42.47
N ASN A 69 -4.98 -23.93 -41.96
CA ASN A 69 -4.06 -24.94 -42.50
C ASN A 69 -4.69 -26.33 -42.64
N ASP A 70 -5.86 -26.45 -43.29
CA ASP A 70 -6.27 -27.77 -43.80
C ASP A 70 -6.96 -27.69 -45.16
N TYR A 71 -6.13 -27.70 -46.21
CA TYR A 71 -6.54 -28.02 -47.57
C TYR A 71 -6.84 -29.52 -47.67
N SER A 72 -8.06 -29.94 -47.34
CA SER A 72 -8.72 -31.13 -47.90
C SER A 72 -9.97 -31.47 -47.10
N LYS A 73 -11.16 -31.36 -47.71
CA LYS A 73 -11.92 -32.51 -48.23
C LYS A 73 -13.31 -32.04 -48.65
N ASN A 74 -13.63 -32.29 -49.91
CA ASN A 74 -14.98 -32.20 -50.44
C ASN A 74 -15.93 -33.08 -49.62
N ASN A 75 -16.96 -32.48 -49.04
CA ASN A 75 -18.28 -33.09 -48.96
C ASN A 75 -19.32 -31.98 -49.04
N SER A 76 -20.02 -32.00 -50.15
CA SER A 76 -21.24 -31.27 -50.45
C SER A 76 -22.37 -31.79 -49.56
N ASP A 77 -22.42 -31.33 -48.31
CA ASP A 77 -23.67 -31.25 -47.58
C ASP A 77 -24.19 -29.83 -47.74
N SER A 78 -25.09 -29.68 -48.72
CA SER A 78 -25.94 -28.52 -48.90
C SER A 78 -26.97 -28.45 -47.75
N ASN A 79 -26.50 -28.32 -46.52
CA ASN A 79 -27.31 -27.67 -45.50
C ASN A 79 -27.19 -26.18 -45.77
N SER A 80 -28.12 -25.65 -46.57
CA SER A 80 -28.39 -24.22 -46.56
C SER A 80 -28.87 -23.89 -45.15
N ASN A 81 -27.93 -23.65 -44.23
CA ASN A 81 -28.23 -23.03 -42.96
C ASN A 81 -28.74 -21.64 -43.31
N ASN A 82 -30.05 -21.52 -43.49
CA ASN A 82 -30.77 -20.26 -43.52
C ASN A 82 -30.52 -19.61 -42.16
N PHE A 83 -29.40 -18.91 -42.02
CA PHE A 83 -29.12 -18.13 -40.83
C PHE A 83 -30.06 -16.93 -40.87
N SER A 84 -31.10 -16.98 -40.03
CA SER A 84 -32.00 -15.86 -39.83
C SER A 84 -31.22 -14.58 -39.52
N GLN A 85 -31.81 -13.42 -39.83
CA GLN A 85 -31.29 -12.10 -39.47
C GLN A 85 -30.99 -11.98 -37.97
N ILE A 86 -31.73 -12.72 -37.14
CA ILE A 86 -31.50 -12.81 -35.69
C ILE A 86 -30.12 -13.44 -35.40
N ASN A 87 -29.77 -14.53 -36.09
CA ASN A 87 -28.50 -15.23 -35.88
C ASN A 87 -27.32 -14.39 -36.37
N ASN A 88 -27.45 -13.74 -37.52
CA ASN A 88 -26.43 -12.83 -38.04
C ASN A 88 -26.21 -11.65 -37.09
N LYS A 89 -27.29 -11.10 -36.53
CA LYS A 89 -27.22 -10.03 -35.53
C LYS A 89 -26.54 -10.50 -34.24
N LEU A 90 -26.91 -11.67 -33.71
CA LEU A 90 -26.25 -12.26 -32.54
C LEU A 90 -24.75 -12.44 -32.76
N LYS A 91 -24.35 -13.01 -33.90
CA LYS A 91 -22.94 -13.19 -34.26
C LYS A 91 -22.19 -11.87 -34.36
N SER A 92 -22.74 -10.88 -35.08
CA SER A 92 -22.11 -9.57 -35.22
C SER A 92 -21.94 -8.84 -33.89
N LEU A 93 -22.93 -8.93 -33.00
CA LEU A 93 -22.86 -8.38 -31.65
C LEU A 93 -21.80 -9.08 -30.81
N TRP A 94 -21.74 -10.41 -30.87
CA TRP A 94 -20.73 -11.19 -30.17
C TRP A 94 -19.32 -10.83 -30.61
N GLU A 95 -19.06 -10.77 -31.93
CA GLU A 95 -17.75 -10.38 -32.45
C GLU A 95 -17.39 -8.93 -32.10
N SER A 96 -18.37 -8.01 -32.14
CA SER A 96 -18.17 -6.63 -31.71
C SER A 96 -17.83 -6.53 -30.22
N LEU A 97 -18.52 -7.29 -29.37
CA LEU A 97 -18.26 -7.34 -27.93
C LEU A 97 -16.87 -7.92 -27.66
N ARG A 98 -16.51 -9.01 -28.33
CA ARG A 98 -15.19 -9.64 -28.22
C ARG A 98 -14.07 -8.70 -28.65
N SER A 99 -14.19 -8.09 -29.83
CA SER A 99 -13.23 -7.09 -30.35
C SER A 99 -13.05 -5.93 -29.36
N SER A 100 -14.16 -5.36 -28.87
CA SER A 100 -14.13 -4.26 -27.91
C SER A 100 -13.46 -4.68 -26.60
N THR A 101 -13.73 -5.89 -26.13
CA THR A 101 -13.16 -6.45 -24.89
C THR A 101 -11.65 -6.67 -25.05
N SER A 102 -11.21 -7.29 -26.15
CA SER A 102 -9.78 -7.48 -26.44
C SER A 102 -9.05 -6.15 -26.58
N ARG A 103 -9.66 -5.15 -27.21
CA ARG A 103 -9.09 -3.80 -27.30
C ARG A 103 -8.95 -3.17 -25.92
N TYR A 104 -9.98 -3.26 -25.07
CA TYR A 104 -9.93 -2.76 -23.71
C TYR A 104 -8.82 -3.45 -22.89
N GLN A 105 -8.71 -4.77 -22.97
CA GLN A 105 -7.66 -5.53 -22.30
C GLN A 105 -6.26 -5.07 -22.74
N ARG A 106 -6.04 -4.90 -24.04
CA ARG A 106 -4.76 -4.39 -24.57
C ARG A 106 -4.43 -2.99 -24.02
N LEU A 107 -5.41 -2.09 -24.00
CA LEU A 107 -5.23 -0.75 -23.42
C LEU A 107 -4.90 -0.82 -21.93
N SER A 108 -5.57 -1.68 -21.18
CA SER A 108 -5.29 -1.90 -19.75
C SER A 108 -3.89 -2.45 -19.52
N THR A 109 -3.43 -3.39 -20.36
CA THR A 109 -2.05 -3.89 -20.30
C THR A 109 -1.04 -2.78 -20.56
N THR A 110 -1.21 -1.99 -21.63
CA THR A 110 -0.31 -0.86 -21.93
C THR A 110 -0.31 0.19 -20.82
N GLU A 111 -1.48 0.50 -20.24
CA GLU A 111 -1.57 1.40 -19.08
C GLU A 111 -0.75 0.88 -17.89
N ASN A 112 -0.80 -0.43 -17.62
CA ASN A 112 -0.04 -1.04 -16.53
C ASN A 112 1.47 -1.06 -16.80
N GLU A 113 1.89 -1.32 -18.04
CA GLU A 113 3.30 -1.26 -18.45
C GLU A 113 3.89 0.14 -18.24
N ILE A 114 3.12 1.19 -18.57
CA ILE A 114 3.53 2.59 -18.30
C ILE A 114 3.72 2.81 -16.79
N LYS A 115 2.77 2.34 -15.96
CA LYS A 115 2.87 2.47 -14.50
C LYS A 115 4.10 1.75 -13.96
N GLU A 116 4.34 0.52 -14.40
CA GLU A 116 5.47 -0.29 -13.95
C GLU A 116 6.82 0.36 -14.30
N HIS A 117 6.96 0.94 -15.49
CA HIS A 117 8.18 1.66 -15.89
C HIS A 117 8.52 2.81 -14.94
N PHE A 118 7.53 3.65 -14.60
CA PHE A 118 7.75 4.77 -13.68
C PHE A 118 7.98 4.32 -12.23
N GLU A 119 7.34 3.21 -11.82
CA GLU A 119 7.60 2.61 -10.52
C GLU A 119 9.07 2.16 -10.41
N GLN A 120 9.63 1.53 -11.44
CA GLN A 120 11.04 1.12 -11.44
C GLN A 120 11.99 2.32 -11.27
N LEU A 121 11.73 3.43 -11.96
CA LEU A 121 12.50 4.66 -11.81
C LEU A 121 12.38 5.24 -10.40
N HIS A 122 11.17 5.25 -9.85
CA HIS A 122 10.93 5.71 -8.47
C HIS A 122 11.71 4.88 -7.45
N GLN A 123 11.67 3.55 -7.56
CA GLN A 123 12.42 2.63 -6.71
C GLN A 123 13.93 2.84 -6.79
N TYR A 124 14.45 3.16 -7.98
CA TYR A 124 15.86 3.51 -8.14
C TYR A 124 16.23 4.80 -7.37
N LEU A 125 15.39 5.84 -7.45
CA LEU A 125 15.61 7.10 -6.74
C LEU A 125 15.58 6.90 -5.21
N ILE A 126 14.63 6.11 -4.70
CA ILE A 126 14.56 5.74 -3.28
C ILE A 126 15.86 5.05 -2.83
N ARG A 127 16.43 4.17 -3.65
CA ARG A 127 17.68 3.48 -3.30
C ARG A 127 18.86 4.44 -3.19
N GLU A 128 19.00 5.38 -4.13
CA GLU A 128 20.06 6.38 -4.06
C GLU A 128 19.86 7.36 -2.89
N GLU A 129 18.61 7.71 -2.54
CA GLU A 129 18.30 8.46 -1.32
C GLU A 129 18.79 7.72 -0.07
N HIS A 130 18.38 6.46 0.12
CA HIS A 130 18.80 5.67 1.28
C HIS A 130 20.32 5.49 1.35
N LYS A 131 20.98 5.34 0.20
CA LYS A 131 22.44 5.21 0.13
C LYS A 131 23.14 6.47 0.63
N LEU A 132 22.63 7.67 0.31
CA LEU A 132 23.16 8.93 0.82
C LEU A 132 22.89 9.11 2.33
N GLN A 133 21.75 8.64 2.80
CA GLN A 133 21.35 8.76 4.21
C GLN A 133 21.96 7.69 5.12
N ARG A 134 22.43 6.56 4.57
CA ARG A 134 22.85 5.37 5.33
C ARG A 134 23.84 5.70 6.45
N ASP A 135 24.93 6.37 6.13
CA ASP A 135 25.98 6.64 7.12
C ASP A 135 25.51 7.65 8.17
N ILE A 136 24.69 8.63 7.77
CA ILE A 136 24.03 9.57 8.70
C ILE A 136 23.11 8.81 9.67
N ILE A 137 22.33 7.85 9.18
CA ILE A 137 21.43 7.03 10.01
C ILE A 137 22.25 6.17 10.99
N ASN A 138 23.34 5.56 10.52
CA ASN A 138 24.23 4.75 11.35
C ASN A 138 24.89 5.59 12.46
N ASP A 139 25.38 6.78 12.12
CA ASP A 139 25.96 7.70 13.11
C ASP A 139 24.91 8.18 14.11
N LYS A 140 23.70 8.53 13.65
CA LYS A 140 22.59 8.87 14.54
C LYS A 140 22.28 7.73 15.50
N HIS A 141 22.22 6.49 15.02
CA HIS A 141 21.99 5.33 15.88
C HIS A 141 23.11 5.13 16.90
N THR A 142 24.37 5.26 16.49
CA THR A 142 25.53 5.22 17.38
C THR A 142 25.43 6.28 18.49
N ILE A 143 25.09 7.52 18.12
CA ILE A 143 24.90 8.62 19.07
C ILE A 143 23.73 8.33 20.02
N THR A 144 22.59 7.85 19.51
CA THR A 144 21.44 7.47 20.33
C THR A 144 21.83 6.43 21.38
N ASN A 145 22.53 5.35 20.98
CA ASN A 145 22.99 4.32 21.91
C ASN A 145 23.97 4.87 22.95
N GLN A 146 24.86 5.79 22.56
CA GLN A 146 25.77 6.44 23.49
C GLN A 146 25.02 7.31 24.51
N ILE A 147 24.01 8.06 24.07
CA ILE A 147 23.17 8.89 24.94
C ILE A 147 22.41 8.01 25.93
N ASP A 148 21.80 6.92 25.47
CA ASP A 148 21.08 5.98 26.36
C ASP A 148 22.02 5.38 27.41
N ASN A 149 23.22 4.95 26.99
CA ASN A 149 24.25 4.46 27.93
C ASN A 149 24.62 5.53 28.95
N ASN A 150 24.94 6.75 28.51
CA ASN A 150 25.31 7.84 29.40
C ASN A 150 24.17 8.23 30.36
N ILE A 151 22.92 8.19 29.91
CA ILE A 151 21.74 8.39 30.77
C ILE A 151 21.64 7.30 31.84
N ASN A 152 21.91 6.05 31.50
CA ASN A 152 21.91 4.96 32.48
C ASN A 152 23.03 5.12 33.51
N HIS A 153 24.24 5.51 33.09
CA HIS A 153 25.33 5.86 34.01
C HIS A 153 24.90 7.00 34.96
N LEU A 154 24.32 8.06 34.39
CA LEU A 154 23.88 9.22 35.15
C LEU A 154 22.78 8.87 36.16
N LYS A 155 21.79 8.07 35.76
CA LYS A 155 20.73 7.55 36.65
C LYS A 155 21.34 6.81 37.84
N TYR A 156 22.26 5.90 37.58
CA TYR A 156 22.91 5.13 38.64
C TYR A 156 23.65 6.06 39.61
N LEU A 157 24.45 7.01 39.10
CA LEU A 157 25.19 7.96 39.95
C LEU A 157 24.25 8.84 40.79
N ILE A 158 23.16 9.34 40.22
CA ILE A 158 22.17 10.13 40.96
C ILE A 158 21.52 9.29 42.07
N ASN A 159 21.21 8.03 41.80
CA ASN A 159 20.66 7.13 42.83
C ASN A 159 21.65 6.91 43.98
N ILE A 160 22.97 6.82 43.72
CA ILE A 160 23.99 6.77 44.79
C ILE A 160 23.94 8.05 45.64
N ILE A 161 23.84 9.22 45.02
CA ILE A 161 23.78 10.51 45.72
C ILE A 161 22.52 10.62 46.57
N MET A 162 21.36 10.27 46.01
CA MET A 162 20.08 10.25 46.74
C MET A 162 20.15 9.31 47.94
N LEU A 163 20.75 8.13 47.78
CA LEU A 163 20.96 7.16 48.85
C LEU A 163 21.84 7.71 49.98
N PHE A 164 22.98 8.29 49.62
CA PHE A 164 23.89 8.89 50.59
C PHE A 164 23.20 10.01 51.40
N ASN A 165 22.42 10.86 50.72
CA ASN A 165 21.66 11.92 51.37
C ASN A 165 20.60 11.36 52.33
N LYS A 166 19.91 10.28 51.96
CA LYS A 166 18.93 9.60 52.82
C LYS A 166 19.59 9.07 54.10
N PHE A 167 20.75 8.40 53.99
CA PHE A 167 21.46 7.85 55.15
C PHE A 167 21.97 8.93 56.11
N ASN A 168 22.45 10.07 55.60
CA ASN A 168 22.92 11.16 56.46
C ASN A 168 21.76 11.92 57.12
N SER A 169 20.61 12.03 56.44
CA SER A 169 19.42 12.71 56.99
C SER A 169 18.79 11.94 58.15
N SER A 170 18.93 10.60 58.17
CA SER A 170 18.40 9.75 59.25
C SER A 170 19.23 9.76 60.54
N ASN A 171 20.45 10.31 60.54
CA ASN A 171 21.31 10.33 61.72
C ASN A 171 21.17 11.58 62.59
N ASP A 172 20.39 12.58 62.17
CA ASP A 172 20.26 13.88 62.86
C ASP A 172 18.94 14.09 63.62
N SER A 173 18.05 13.08 63.71
CA SER A 173 16.83 13.20 64.51
C SER A 173 17.02 12.68 65.94
N ASN A 174 17.70 13.49 66.76
CA ASN A 174 17.42 13.50 68.19
C ASN A 174 16.14 14.31 68.46
N ASN A 175 15.19 13.61 69.09
CA ASN A 175 13.97 14.04 69.78
C ASN A 175 12.67 14.35 69.00
N ASP A 176 11.66 13.61 69.45
CA ASP A 176 10.25 13.97 69.64
C ASP A 176 9.45 14.43 68.40
N ASP A 177 8.64 13.53 67.85
CA ASP A 177 7.24 13.40 68.28
C ASP A 177 6.56 12.24 67.54
N LYS A 178 5.77 11.45 68.28
CA LYS A 178 4.90 10.41 67.72
C LYS A 178 3.64 11.07 67.18
N ASN A 179 3.73 11.72 66.02
CA ASN A 179 2.52 11.98 65.23
C ASN A 179 2.51 11.11 63.99
N LYS A 180 1.76 10.02 64.16
CA LYS A 180 1.36 9.07 63.14
C LYS A 180 0.29 9.73 62.26
N ASP A 181 0.68 10.74 61.48
CA ASP A 181 -0.21 11.31 60.48
C ASP A 181 -0.27 10.36 59.29
N SER A 182 -1.40 9.65 59.28
CA SER A 182 -1.93 8.87 58.16
C SER A 182 -2.13 9.80 56.95
N TYR A 183 -1.08 10.01 56.16
CA TYR A 183 -1.24 10.52 54.80
C TYR A 183 -1.87 9.44 53.93
N SER A 184 -3.18 9.57 53.82
CA SER A 184 -4.07 9.05 52.79
C SER A 184 -3.34 8.58 51.52
N SER A 185 -3.35 7.27 51.31
CA SER A 185 -3.26 6.69 49.98
C SER A 185 -4.51 7.15 49.21
N ASN A 186 -4.41 8.23 48.45
CA ASN A 186 -5.29 8.54 47.33
C ASN A 186 -4.75 9.74 46.55
N SER A 187 -3.65 9.51 45.85
CA SER A 187 -3.49 10.08 44.51
C SER A 187 -2.80 9.02 43.65
N VAL A 188 -3.59 8.06 43.18
CA VAL A 188 -3.28 7.43 41.89
C VAL A 188 -3.39 8.57 40.89
N SER A 189 -2.30 9.32 40.69
CA SER A 189 -2.13 10.08 39.47
C SER A 189 -2.30 9.04 38.37
N THR A 190 -3.37 9.16 37.59
CA THR A 190 -3.46 8.50 36.30
C THR A 190 -2.17 8.82 35.57
N ILE A 191 -1.23 7.88 35.58
CA ILE A 191 -0.04 7.92 34.77
C ILE A 191 -0.60 7.82 33.36
N GLU A 192 -0.76 8.98 32.71
CA GLU A 192 -0.91 9.03 31.26
C GLU A 192 0.20 8.16 30.67
N ASP A 193 -0.08 7.49 29.57
CA ASP A 193 0.85 6.59 28.91
C ASP A 193 2.15 7.34 28.55
N THR A 194 3.10 7.32 29.49
CA THR A 194 4.34 8.12 29.48
C THR A 194 5.39 7.45 28.61
N THR A 195 5.03 6.42 27.85
CA THR A 195 5.94 5.67 26.97
C THR A 195 6.71 6.59 25.99
N SER A 196 6.11 7.71 25.58
CA SER A 196 6.77 8.74 24.74
C SER A 196 7.85 9.54 25.48
N LEU A 197 7.70 9.76 26.79
CA LEU A 197 8.65 10.51 27.65
C LEU A 197 9.96 9.75 27.90
N TYR A 198 9.97 8.43 27.66
CA TYR A 198 11.17 7.59 27.75
C TYR A 198 11.92 7.47 26.41
N SER A 199 11.41 8.07 25.33
CA SER A 199 12.13 8.04 24.07
C SER A 199 13.43 8.83 24.18
N THR A 200 14.53 8.31 23.63
CA THR A 200 15.82 9.00 23.62
C THR A 200 15.70 10.40 23.02
N THR A 201 14.79 10.59 22.05
CA THR A 201 14.48 11.88 21.44
C THR A 201 13.99 12.90 22.47
N THR A 202 12.99 12.55 23.28
CA THR A 202 12.45 13.44 24.32
C THR A 202 13.49 13.73 25.41
N ILE A 203 14.32 12.74 25.76
CA ILE A 203 15.43 12.93 26.69
C ILE A 203 16.45 13.93 26.12
N MET A 204 16.83 13.80 24.85
CA MET A 204 17.73 14.74 24.16
C MET A 204 17.19 16.17 24.15
N GLU A 205 15.90 16.34 23.84
CA GLU A 205 15.23 17.66 23.88
C GLU A 205 15.26 18.26 25.29
N SER A 206 15.03 17.44 26.32
CA SER A 206 15.09 17.87 27.73
C SER A 206 16.51 18.28 28.15
N ILE A 207 17.53 17.53 27.72
CA ILE A 207 18.94 17.89 27.96
C ILE A 207 19.26 19.23 27.29
N GLN A 208 18.85 19.42 26.03
CA GLN A 208 19.17 20.62 25.26
C GLN A 208 18.47 21.87 25.81
N SER A 209 17.26 21.72 26.35
CA SER A 209 16.49 22.82 26.97
C SER A 209 16.91 23.11 28.42
N SER A 210 17.61 22.18 29.07
CA SER A 210 18.09 22.34 30.44
C SER A 210 19.34 23.22 30.50
N SER A 211 19.32 24.24 31.36
CA SER A 211 20.45 25.15 31.55
C SER A 211 21.61 24.54 32.35
N SER A 212 21.34 23.47 33.10
CA SER A 212 22.29 22.79 33.96
C SER A 212 21.85 21.35 34.24
N LEU A 213 22.80 20.52 34.71
CA LEU A 213 22.50 19.16 35.16
C LEU A 213 21.44 19.14 36.26
N GLN A 214 21.49 20.06 37.24
CA GLN A 214 20.50 20.12 38.31
C GLN A 214 19.10 20.45 37.77
N SER A 215 19.00 21.37 36.81
CA SER A 215 17.73 21.69 36.15
C SER A 215 17.17 20.49 35.41
N PHE A 216 18.02 19.74 34.71
CA PHE A 216 17.64 18.53 34.00
C PHE A 216 17.12 17.44 34.93
N ILE A 217 17.85 17.19 36.03
CA ILE A 217 17.45 16.22 37.06
C ILE A 217 16.09 16.62 37.64
N ASN A 218 15.95 17.86 38.10
CA ASN A 218 14.71 18.35 38.71
C ASN A 218 13.50 18.23 37.76
N HIS A 219 13.68 18.56 36.48
CA HIS A 219 12.63 18.46 35.47
C HIS A 219 12.27 17.00 35.15
N SER A 220 13.24 16.10 35.28
CA SER A 220 13.08 14.67 34.96
C SER A 220 12.89 13.78 36.20
N ASN A 221 12.72 14.37 37.38
CA ASN A 221 12.61 13.64 38.65
C ASN A 221 11.37 12.74 38.71
N GLN A 222 10.26 13.13 38.07
CA GLN A 222 9.04 12.31 38.09
C GLN A 222 9.11 11.13 37.11
N THR A 223 10.11 11.09 36.22
CA THR A 223 10.21 10.10 35.14
C THR A 223 11.53 9.34 35.17
N LEU A 224 12.65 9.97 34.78
CA LEU A 224 13.96 9.33 34.65
C LEU A 224 14.65 9.05 35.97
N PHE A 225 14.45 9.91 36.97
CA PHE A 225 15.16 9.89 38.25
C PHE A 225 14.23 9.74 39.46
N ASN A 226 13.10 9.06 39.28
CA ASN A 226 12.09 8.91 40.33
C ASN A 226 12.65 8.17 41.56
N GLU A 227 12.54 8.80 42.72
CA GLU A 227 12.98 8.29 44.03
C GLU A 227 12.30 6.96 44.42
N HIS A 228 11.16 6.63 43.80
CA HIS A 228 10.43 5.38 44.05
C HIS A 228 10.88 4.19 43.18
N LEU A 229 11.79 4.40 42.22
CA LEU A 229 12.44 3.30 41.50
C LEU A 229 13.58 2.77 42.36
N ASP A 230 13.26 1.76 43.17
CA ASP A 230 14.19 1.08 44.07
C ASP A 230 15.21 0.25 43.28
N ALA A 231 16.10 0.94 42.56
CA ALA A 231 17.08 0.34 41.65
C ALA A 231 18.09 -0.59 42.36
N PHE A 232 18.16 -0.51 43.69
CA PHE A 232 19.10 -1.26 44.51
C PHE A 232 18.45 -2.20 45.52
N ASN A 233 17.12 -2.25 45.60
CA ASN A 233 16.40 -2.95 46.68
C ASN A 233 17.03 -2.62 48.05
N ILE A 234 17.00 -1.33 48.38
CA ILE A 234 17.83 -0.73 49.43
C ILE A 234 17.56 -1.37 50.79
N GLU A 235 16.31 -1.79 51.03
CA GLU A 235 15.87 -2.42 52.27
C GLU A 235 16.52 -3.81 52.45
N GLU A 236 16.63 -4.60 51.38
CA GLU A 236 17.33 -5.88 51.38
C GLU A 236 18.85 -5.70 51.57
N LEU A 237 19.44 -4.67 50.94
CA LEU A 237 20.86 -4.40 51.09
C LEU A 237 21.22 -3.87 52.49
N LEU A 238 20.36 -3.10 53.15
CA LEU A 238 20.57 -2.63 54.52
C LEU A 238 20.62 -3.79 55.53
N GLU A 239 19.73 -4.78 55.37
CA GLU A 239 19.72 -5.99 56.21
C GLU A 239 21.02 -6.81 56.03
N GLN A 240 21.52 -6.93 54.80
CA GLN A 240 22.75 -7.68 54.50
C GLN A 240 24.01 -7.04 55.11
N HIS A 241 24.03 -5.71 55.25
CA HIS A 241 25.18 -4.96 55.77
C HIS A 241 25.04 -4.60 57.25
N SER A 242 24.15 -5.27 58.00
CA SER A 242 23.95 -5.04 59.45
C SER A 242 23.67 -3.57 59.81
N ASN A 243 22.97 -2.84 58.94
CA ASN A 243 22.73 -1.39 59.05
C ASN A 243 24.00 -0.51 59.06
N ASP A 244 25.17 -1.02 58.64
CA ASP A 244 26.35 -0.19 58.41
C ASP A 244 26.23 0.52 57.05
N THR A 245 25.79 1.77 57.11
CA THR A 245 25.63 2.65 55.94
C THR A 245 26.95 2.92 55.22
N THR A 246 28.09 2.83 55.90
CA THR A 246 29.42 3.05 55.30
C THR A 246 29.82 1.87 54.44
N SER A 247 29.67 0.64 54.96
CA SER A 247 29.93 -0.59 54.20
C SER A 247 28.97 -0.75 53.02
N LEU A 248 27.68 -0.40 53.21
CA LEU A 248 26.69 -0.39 52.13
C LEU A 248 27.05 0.60 51.01
N LEU A 249 27.46 1.82 51.37
CA LEU A 249 27.89 2.82 50.38
C LEU A 249 29.10 2.33 49.57
N LEU A 250 30.08 1.71 50.23
CA LEU A 250 31.24 1.12 49.57
C LEU A 250 30.83 -0.02 48.62
N ASP A 251 29.90 -0.89 49.01
CA ASP A 251 29.39 -1.97 48.17
C ASP A 251 28.65 -1.44 46.93
N ILE A 252 27.82 -0.40 47.07
CA ILE A 252 27.10 0.22 45.96
C ILE A 252 28.07 0.89 44.97
N ILE A 253 29.10 1.59 45.48
CA ILE A 253 30.16 2.18 44.64
C ILE A 253 30.97 1.08 43.95
N HIS A 254 31.26 -0.01 44.64
CA HIS A 254 31.96 -1.16 44.06
C HIS A 254 31.11 -1.82 42.95
N LYS A 255 29.80 -1.98 43.15
CA LYS A 255 28.86 -2.47 42.13
C LYS A 255 28.79 -1.55 40.90
N TYR A 256 28.71 -0.23 41.12
CA TYR A 256 28.80 0.77 40.04
C TYR A 256 30.07 0.56 39.20
N ASN A 257 31.21 0.55 39.88
CA ASN A 257 32.51 0.39 39.24
C ASN A 257 32.60 -0.92 38.46
N ASN A 258 32.07 -2.03 38.99
CA ASN A 258 32.09 -3.31 38.27
C ASN A 258 31.17 -3.33 37.05
N GLN A 259 30.01 -2.68 37.14
CA GLN A 259 29.04 -2.61 36.04
C GLN A 259 29.53 -1.69 34.91
N PHE A 260 30.16 -0.57 35.28
CA PHE A 260 30.43 0.51 34.35
C PHE A 260 31.92 0.77 34.07
N ASN A 261 32.88 0.30 34.87
CA ASN A 261 34.31 0.51 34.55
C ASN A 261 34.83 -0.40 33.44
N LYS A 262 34.26 -1.60 33.26
CA LYS A 262 34.50 -2.36 32.01
C LYS A 262 33.98 -1.62 30.77
N LEU A 263 32.97 -0.76 30.96
CA LEU A 263 32.43 0.12 29.93
C LEU A 263 33.22 1.43 29.84
N ALA A 264 33.82 1.92 30.92
CA ALA A 264 34.54 3.20 30.98
C ALA A 264 35.84 3.16 30.15
N ASP A 265 36.55 2.03 30.13
CA ASP A 265 37.68 1.84 29.21
C ASP A 265 37.21 1.92 27.74
N ALA A 266 35.99 1.43 27.43
CA ALA A 266 35.38 1.55 26.10
C ALA A 266 34.74 2.94 25.84
N ILE A 267 34.27 3.67 26.85
CA ILE A 267 33.69 5.03 26.73
C ILE A 267 34.81 6.05 26.49
N THR A 268 35.97 5.88 27.12
CA THR A 268 37.12 6.76 26.90
C THR A 268 37.71 6.57 25.50
N GLU A 269 37.64 5.36 24.93
CA GLU A 269 37.91 5.10 23.51
C GLU A 269 36.79 5.60 22.59
N ASN A 270 35.50 5.50 22.99
CA ASN A 270 34.35 5.94 22.18
C ASN A 270 34.11 7.45 22.16
N ASN A 271 34.55 8.22 23.17
CA ASN A 271 34.54 9.68 23.11
C ASN A 271 35.50 10.24 22.03
N ASN A 272 36.39 9.39 21.51
CA ASN A 272 37.22 9.64 20.34
C ASN A 272 36.64 9.04 19.05
N LEU A 273 35.35 8.69 19.00
CA LEU A 273 34.67 8.51 17.71
C LEU A 273 34.67 9.87 17.02
N THR A 274 35.63 10.06 16.11
CA THR A 274 35.62 11.10 15.10
C THR A 274 34.39 10.90 14.23
N LEU A 275 33.22 11.29 14.75
CA LEU A 275 31.97 11.31 14.01
C LEU A 275 32.16 12.21 12.81
N SER A 276 31.74 11.70 11.66
CA SER A 276 31.94 12.41 10.41
C SER A 276 31.10 13.67 10.39
N SER A 277 31.69 14.80 9.99
CA SER A 277 30.92 16.01 9.71
C SER A 277 30.30 15.90 8.31
N TYR A 278 28.98 15.88 8.22
CA TYR A 278 28.27 15.79 6.94
C TYR A 278 27.99 17.18 6.37
N LYS A 279 28.30 17.38 5.08
CA LYS A 279 27.93 18.59 4.33
C LYS A 279 27.12 18.21 3.10
N LEU A 280 25.85 18.62 3.07
CA LEU A 280 24.98 18.44 1.92
C LEU A 280 25.19 19.57 0.91
N THR A 281 25.50 19.21 -0.33
CA THR A 281 25.54 20.15 -1.46
C THR A 281 24.56 19.68 -2.52
N ILE A 282 23.46 20.41 -2.70
CA ILE A 282 22.44 20.10 -3.70
C ILE A 282 22.67 21.00 -4.90
N LYS A 283 22.77 20.40 -6.08
CA LYS A 283 22.65 21.11 -7.36
C LYS A 283 21.26 20.86 -7.90
N GLN A 284 20.67 21.88 -8.52
CA GLN A 284 19.40 21.69 -9.20
C GLN A 284 19.57 20.65 -10.32
N PRO A 285 18.70 19.64 -10.42
CA PRO A 285 18.74 18.69 -11.53
C PRO A 285 18.60 19.40 -12.86
N ASP A 286 19.35 18.96 -13.88
CA ASP A 286 19.10 19.37 -15.26
C ASP A 286 17.88 18.62 -15.78
N PHE A 287 16.71 19.24 -15.65
CA PHE A 287 15.46 18.66 -16.10
C PHE A 287 15.40 18.46 -17.62
N ASN A 288 16.19 19.19 -18.42
CA ASN A 288 16.22 18.98 -19.86
C ASN A 288 16.93 17.65 -20.18
N GLN A 289 18.05 17.39 -19.52
CA GLN A 289 18.75 16.12 -19.66
C GLN A 289 17.90 14.96 -19.11
N LEU A 290 17.24 15.15 -17.96
CA LEU A 290 16.35 14.13 -17.39
C LEU A 290 15.17 13.83 -18.31
N ASN A 291 14.52 14.85 -18.87
CA ASN A 291 13.43 14.67 -19.84
C ASN A 291 13.93 13.90 -21.07
N SER A 292 15.11 14.21 -21.60
CA SER A 292 15.70 13.47 -22.71
C SER A 292 15.94 11.99 -22.38
N ILE A 293 16.30 11.67 -21.13
CA ILE A 293 16.47 10.26 -20.70
C ILE A 293 15.10 9.58 -20.61
N ILE A 294 14.09 10.25 -20.04
CA ILE A 294 12.75 9.70 -19.91
C ILE A 294 12.14 9.43 -21.29
N GLU A 295 12.22 10.39 -22.21
CA GLU A 295 11.72 10.26 -23.59
C GLU A 295 12.41 9.14 -24.38
N GLN A 296 13.69 8.88 -24.11
CA GLN A 296 14.41 7.75 -24.70
C GLN A 296 14.05 6.41 -24.04
N SER A 297 13.61 6.42 -22.78
CA SER A 297 13.32 5.22 -22.00
C SER A 297 11.91 4.66 -22.26
N ILE A 298 10.94 5.52 -22.54
CA ILE A 298 9.55 5.13 -22.78
C ILE A 298 8.91 6.06 -23.80
N LYS A 299 8.21 5.47 -24.78
CA LYS A 299 7.48 6.20 -25.81
C LYS A 299 6.17 5.48 -26.09
N LEU A 300 5.08 6.25 -26.13
CA LEU A 300 3.76 5.75 -26.52
C LEU A 300 3.45 6.24 -27.93
N ASP A 301 3.40 5.31 -28.89
CA ASP A 301 3.03 5.60 -30.26
C ASP A 301 1.57 5.19 -30.52
N ILE A 302 0.76 6.13 -31.03
CA ILE A 302 -0.61 5.83 -31.48
C ILE A 302 -0.52 5.27 -32.89
N ILE A 303 -0.70 3.96 -33.02
CA ILE A 303 -0.80 3.31 -34.33
C ILE A 303 -2.27 3.37 -34.76
N GLU A 304 -2.61 4.27 -35.68
CA GLU A 304 -3.92 4.27 -36.31
C GLU A 304 -4.11 2.98 -37.12
N SER A 305 -5.17 2.24 -36.85
CA SER A 305 -5.53 1.03 -37.59
C SER A 305 -6.02 1.42 -38.99
N THR A 306 -5.17 1.28 -40.01
CA THR A 306 -5.59 1.33 -41.42
C THR A 306 -6.35 0.06 -41.78
N GLU A 307 -7.58 -0.09 -41.31
CA GLU A 307 -8.53 -1.03 -41.90
C GLU A 307 -9.21 -0.34 -43.08
N SER A 308 -8.64 -0.51 -44.27
CA SER A 308 -9.22 -0.06 -45.53
C SER A 308 -10.60 -0.71 -45.72
N MET A 309 -11.65 0.10 -45.66
CA MET A 309 -12.97 -0.23 -46.21
C MET A 309 -12.86 -0.42 -47.73
N ASN A 310 -12.57 -1.65 -48.16
CA ASN A 310 -12.80 -2.06 -49.54
C ASN A 310 -14.30 -2.23 -49.78
N THR A 311 -15.02 -1.12 -50.00
CA THR A 311 -16.31 -1.17 -50.69
C THR A 311 -16.05 -1.23 -52.19
N LYS A 312 -15.99 -2.45 -52.74
CA LYS A 312 -16.13 -2.65 -54.19
C LYS A 312 -17.54 -2.22 -54.60
N LYS A 313 -17.63 -1.10 -55.32
CA LYS A 313 -18.73 -0.84 -56.25
C LYS A 313 -18.43 -1.58 -57.55
N GLN A 314 -19.27 -2.55 -57.90
CA GLN A 314 -19.61 -2.91 -59.28
C GLN A 314 -21.12 -2.91 -59.38
#